data_AF-A0AAU9LFS4-F1
#
_entry.id   AF-A0AAU9LFS4-F1
#
_cell.length_a   1.000
_cell.length_b   1.000
_cell.length_c   1.000
_cell.angle_alpha   90.00
_cell.angle_beta   90.00
_cell.angle_gamma   90.00
#
_symmetry.space_group_name_H-M   'P 1'
#
loop_
_entity.id
_entity.type
_entity.pdbx_description
1 polymer ?
#
loop_
_entity_poly.entity_id
_entity_poly.type
_entity_poly.pdbx_seq_one_letter_code
_entity_poly.pdbx_strand_id
1 'polypeptide(L)'
;MFFCPDRSEFVRMAAMFGAKIIPFGVVGEDDIGEIPYLRQFIQELTDEAVQLRSNVEGEVVNQDVHFPVMRPKVPGRFYYLFGNPIETQGRQHELRNRDKAHELYVEVKSEVERCLSYLKEKRRNDPYRSILSRLVYQLTHGPESEIPTFKP
;
A
#
# COMPACT_ATOMS: atom_id res chain seq x y z
N MET A 1 -9.81 1.64 1.43
CA MET A 1 -9.64 2.92 0.71
C MET A 1 -8.84 2.71 -0.58
N PHE A 2 -9.09 3.44 -1.67
CA PHE A 2 -8.19 3.46 -2.86
C PHE A 2 -7.28 4.69 -2.73
N PHE A 3 -5.98 4.48 -2.70
CA PHE A 3 -4.99 5.56 -2.65
C PHE A 3 -4.08 5.47 -3.87
N CYS A 4 -4.10 6.51 -4.69
CA CYS A 4 -3.18 6.69 -5.81
C CYS A 4 -2.86 8.19 -5.89
N PRO A 5 -1.60 8.60 -6.13
CA PRO A 5 -1.25 10.01 -6.23
C PRO A 5 -2.01 10.69 -7.38
N ASP A 6 -2.60 11.86 -7.14
CA ASP A 6 -3.34 12.58 -8.19
C ASP A 6 -2.45 13.06 -9.36
N ARG A 7 -1.12 13.05 -9.17
CA ARG A 7 -0.13 13.53 -10.14
C ARG A 7 0.74 12.40 -10.69
N SER A 8 1.07 12.47 -11.98
CA SER A 8 1.99 11.56 -12.67
C SER A 8 3.49 11.86 -12.43
N GLU A 9 3.81 12.73 -11.47
CA GLU A 9 5.19 13.18 -11.23
C GLU A 9 6.11 12.04 -10.77
N PHE A 10 5.60 11.07 -10.02
CA PHE A 10 6.38 9.91 -9.60
C PHE A 10 6.85 9.05 -10.78
N VAL A 11 6.08 9.01 -11.88
CA VAL A 11 6.45 8.28 -13.10
C VAL A 11 7.68 8.91 -13.74
N ARG A 12 7.70 10.24 -13.80
CA ARG A 12 8.83 11.01 -14.34
C ARG A 12 10.07 10.85 -13.48
N MET A 13 9.89 10.84 -12.15
CA MET A 13 10.97 10.58 -11.20
C MET A 13 11.52 9.15 -11.35
N ALA A 14 10.65 8.15 -11.42
CA ALA A 14 11.07 6.77 -11.63
C ALA A 14 11.87 6.63 -12.93
N ALA A 15 11.39 7.21 -14.04
CA ALA A 15 12.09 7.22 -15.33
C ALA A 15 13.46 7.90 -15.25
N MET A 16 13.55 9.05 -14.59
CA MET A 16 14.80 9.80 -14.42
C MET A 16 15.90 8.94 -13.79
N PHE A 17 15.54 8.14 -12.78
CA PHE A 17 16.47 7.25 -12.09
C PHE A 17 16.50 5.82 -12.65
N GLY A 18 15.72 5.53 -13.70
CA GLY A 18 15.56 4.17 -14.23
C GLY A 18 14.99 3.18 -13.22
N ALA A 19 14.20 3.66 -12.25
CA ALA A 19 13.63 2.85 -11.19
C ALA A 19 12.40 2.07 -11.67
N LYS A 20 12.21 0.86 -11.14
CA LYS A 20 11.02 0.05 -11.42
C LYS A 20 9.83 0.54 -10.62
N ILE A 21 8.68 0.65 -11.27
CA ILE A 21 7.42 0.94 -10.59
C ILE A 21 6.74 -0.39 -10.32
N ILE A 22 6.42 -0.69 -9.05
CA ILE A 22 5.70 -1.91 -8.67
C ILE A 22 4.30 -1.50 -8.18
N PRO A 23 3.24 -1.71 -8.98
CA PRO A 23 1.88 -1.50 -8.51
C PRO A 23 1.54 -2.55 -7.45
N PHE A 24 0.93 -2.16 -6.34
CA PHE A 24 0.52 -3.10 -5.30
C PHE A 24 -0.80 -2.70 -4.65
N GLY A 25 -1.53 -3.69 -4.13
CA GLY A 25 -2.77 -3.52 -3.39
C GLY A 25 -2.66 -4.09 -1.98
N VAL A 26 -3.37 -3.47 -1.05
CA VAL A 26 -3.50 -3.94 0.35
C VAL A 26 -4.98 -3.88 0.75
N VAL A 27 -5.47 -4.95 1.38
CA VAL A 27 -6.84 -4.99 1.92
C VAL A 27 -6.80 -5.56 3.35
N GLY A 28 -7.52 -4.92 4.27
CA GLY A 28 -7.67 -5.34 5.68
C GLY A 28 -7.17 -4.36 6.72
N GLU A 29 -6.58 -3.23 6.29
CA GLU A 29 -6.23 -2.09 7.15
C GLU A 29 -7.41 -1.62 8.02
N ASP A 30 -8.61 -1.54 7.42
CA ASP A 30 -9.85 -1.12 8.09
C ASP A 30 -10.30 -2.03 9.26
N ASP A 31 -9.69 -3.22 9.43
CA ASP A 31 -10.04 -4.17 10.49
C ASP A 31 -9.25 -3.95 11.81
N ILE A 32 -8.15 -3.18 11.80
CA ILE A 32 -7.34 -2.93 13.01
C ILE A 32 -8.03 -1.90 13.90
N GLY A 33 -8.59 -0.88 13.27
CA GLY A 33 -9.31 0.18 13.93
C GLY A 33 -9.73 1.25 12.94
N GLU A 34 -10.77 1.98 13.31
CA GLU A 34 -11.16 3.16 12.54
C GLU A 34 -10.32 4.33 13.00
N ILE A 35 -9.47 4.84 12.10
CA ILE A 35 -8.70 6.06 12.32
C ILE A 35 -9.53 7.21 11.75
N PRO A 36 -10.19 8.03 12.58
CA PRO A 36 -10.85 9.23 12.09
C PRO A 36 -9.79 10.13 11.41
N TYR A 37 -10.13 10.68 10.24
CA TYR A 37 -9.26 11.57 9.46
C TYR A 37 -7.95 10.94 8.93
N LEU A 38 -7.91 9.61 8.70
CA LEU A 38 -6.75 8.90 8.16
C LEU A 38 -6.10 9.57 6.93
N ARG A 39 -6.90 10.14 6.01
CA ARG A 39 -6.38 10.86 4.85
C ARG A 39 -5.55 12.09 5.23
N GLN A 40 -5.98 12.82 6.25
CA GLN A 40 -5.26 13.98 6.77
C GLN A 40 -3.99 13.55 7.49
N PHE A 41 -4.05 12.47 8.28
CA PHE A 41 -2.86 11.89 8.93
C PHE A 41 -1.80 11.42 7.93
N ILE A 42 -2.19 10.76 6.84
CA ILE A 42 -1.25 10.34 5.77
C ILE A 42 -0.65 11.57 5.07
N GLN A 43 -1.44 12.62 4.86
CA GLN A 43 -0.97 13.89 4.29
C GLN A 43 0.05 14.56 5.21
N GLU A 44 -0.25 14.67 6.50
CA GLU A 44 0.66 15.20 7.52
C GLU A 44 1.98 14.41 7.56
N LEU A 45 1.94 13.08 7.59
CA LEU A 45 3.15 12.25 7.54
C LEU A 45 3.95 12.39 6.23
N THR A 46 3.26 12.55 5.10
CA THR A 46 3.92 12.73 3.79
C THR A 46 4.59 14.09 3.72
N ASP A 47 3.93 15.14 4.20
CA ASP A 47 4.46 16.50 4.23
C ASP A 47 5.63 16.61 5.21
N GLU A 48 5.56 15.98 6.40
CA GLU A 48 6.67 15.85 7.34
C GLU A 48 7.85 15.10 6.70
N ALA A 49 7.61 13.96 6.06
CA ALA A 49 8.65 13.19 5.39
C ALA A 49 9.33 13.94 4.23
N VAL A 50 8.61 14.85 3.55
CA VAL A 50 9.17 15.74 2.53
C VAL A 50 10.02 16.84 3.16
N GLN A 51 9.59 17.43 4.29
CA GLN A 51 10.38 18.43 5.03
C GLN A 51 11.68 17.85 5.58
N LEU A 52 11.67 16.61 6.07
CA LEU A 52 12.86 15.89 6.56
C LEU A 52 13.93 15.65 5.46
N ARG A 53 13.55 15.66 4.18
CA ARG A 53 14.50 15.55 3.06
C ARG A 53 15.14 16.89 2.68
N SER A 54 14.56 18.02 3.11
CA SER A 54 15.09 19.36 2.82
C SER A 54 16.10 19.88 3.86
N ASN A 55 16.13 19.32 5.07
CA ASN A 55 17.02 19.76 6.15
C ASN A 55 17.69 18.56 6.81
N VAL A 56 18.88 18.19 6.33
CA VAL A 56 19.80 17.36 7.12
C VAL A 56 20.82 18.28 7.76
N GLU A 57 20.50 18.74 8.97
CA GLU A 57 21.44 19.01 10.06
C GLU A 57 20.65 19.20 11.37
N GLY A 58 20.78 18.26 12.31
CA GLY A 58 20.51 18.48 13.73
C GLY A 58 19.20 17.91 14.32
N GLU A 59 19.37 17.07 15.34
CA GLU A 59 18.43 16.67 16.40
C GLU A 59 17.20 15.82 16.01
N VAL A 60 17.41 14.51 16.07
CA VAL A 60 16.34 13.50 16.14
C VAL A 60 15.71 13.55 17.54
N VAL A 61 14.39 13.26 17.59
CA VAL A 61 13.60 12.84 18.76
C VAL A 61 12.81 13.96 19.46
N ASN A 62 11.69 14.36 18.87
CA ASN A 62 10.38 14.52 19.54
C ASN A 62 9.38 15.18 18.59
N GLN A 63 9.02 14.49 17.51
CA GLN A 63 7.67 14.69 16.99
C GLN A 63 6.80 13.72 17.79
N ASP A 64 6.01 14.26 18.70
CA ASP A 64 4.89 13.53 19.30
C ASP A 64 3.98 13.13 18.15
N VAL A 65 4.22 11.93 17.60
CA VAL A 65 3.33 11.31 16.61
C VAL A 65 2.00 11.16 17.33
N HIS A 66 1.10 12.12 17.10
CA HIS A 66 -0.19 12.16 17.74
C HIS A 66 -0.99 11.01 17.11
N PHE A 67 -0.86 9.82 17.70
CA PHE A 67 -1.62 8.66 17.26
C PHE A 67 -3.09 9.03 17.46
N PRO A 68 -3.86 9.19 16.37
CA PRO A 68 -5.25 9.57 16.49
C PRO A 68 -5.99 8.53 17.33
N VAL A 69 -7.03 8.97 18.03
CA VAL A 69 -7.89 8.10 18.85
C VAL A 69 -8.42 6.96 17.97
N MET A 70 -7.81 5.78 18.08
CA MET A 70 -8.20 4.60 17.33
C MET A 70 -9.32 3.86 18.07
N ARG A 71 -10.41 3.53 17.37
CA ARG A 71 -11.37 2.55 17.91
C ARG A 71 -10.90 1.15 17.53
N PRO A 72 -10.45 0.32 18.49
CA PRO A 72 -9.98 -1.03 18.18
C PRO A 72 -11.12 -1.88 17.61
N LYS A 73 -10.88 -2.50 16.44
CA LYS A 73 -11.74 -3.54 15.86
C LYS A 73 -11.00 -4.88 15.96
N VAL A 74 -11.74 -6.00 15.90
CA VAL A 74 -11.11 -7.33 15.94
C VAL A 74 -10.28 -7.49 14.66
N PRO A 75 -8.94 -7.66 14.76
CA PRO A 75 -8.08 -7.64 13.59
C PRO A 75 -8.36 -8.84 12.69
N GLY A 76 -8.72 -8.55 11.45
CA GLY A 76 -8.81 -9.53 10.37
C GLY A 76 -7.43 -9.91 9.82
N ARG A 77 -7.42 -10.79 8.82
CA ARG A 77 -6.22 -11.06 8.02
C ARG A 77 -5.93 -9.89 7.04
N PHE A 78 -4.65 -9.57 6.85
CA PHE A 78 -4.21 -8.67 5.78
C PHE A 78 -3.95 -9.43 4.50
N TYR A 79 -4.26 -8.78 3.39
CA TYR A 79 -4.10 -9.30 2.05
C TYR A 79 -3.20 -8.35 1.28
N TYR A 80 -2.10 -8.86 0.74
CA TYR A 80 -1.15 -8.12 -0.07
C TYR A 80 -1.05 -8.77 -1.44
N LEU A 81 -0.98 -7.94 -2.49
CA LEU A 81 -0.71 -8.41 -3.85
C LEU A 81 0.17 -7.37 -4.56
N PHE A 82 1.32 -7.83 -5.05
CA PHE A 82 2.21 -7.07 -5.89
C PHE A 82 1.93 -7.43 -7.35
N GLY A 83 1.66 -6.43 -8.17
CA GLY A 83 1.55 -6.57 -9.61
C GLY A 83 2.92 -6.68 -10.28
N ASN A 84 2.91 -6.74 -11.60
CA ASN A 84 4.14 -6.87 -12.37
C ASN A 84 4.98 -5.59 -12.30
N PRO A 85 6.31 -5.68 -12.10
CA PRO A 85 7.18 -4.52 -12.17
C PRO A 85 7.15 -3.88 -13.57
N ILE A 86 6.99 -2.56 -13.61
CA ILE A 86 7.01 -1.75 -14.81
C ILE A 86 8.39 -1.12 -14.94
N GLU A 87 9.10 -1.48 -16.01
CA GLU A 87 10.44 -0.95 -16.31
C GLU A 87 10.34 0.48 -16.86
N THR A 88 11.12 1.38 -16.29
CA THR A 88 11.27 2.77 -16.78
C THR A 88 12.67 3.07 -17.32
N GLN A 89 13.62 2.15 -17.11
CA GLN A 89 14.96 2.26 -17.63
C GLN A 89 14.94 2.37 -19.17
N GLY A 90 15.68 3.33 -19.72
CA GLY A 90 15.69 3.61 -21.16
C GLY A 90 14.52 4.47 -21.67
N ARG A 91 13.50 4.76 -20.83
CA ARG A 91 12.32 5.57 -21.20
C ARG A 91 12.41 7.04 -20.74
N GLN A 92 13.60 7.50 -20.35
CA GLN A 92 13.84 8.85 -19.83
C GLN A 92 13.35 9.97 -20.76
N HIS A 93 13.66 9.86 -22.06
CA HIS A 93 13.27 10.86 -23.05
C HIS A 93 11.76 10.83 -23.35
N GLU A 94 11.18 9.62 -23.45
CA GLU A 94 9.75 9.40 -23.68
C GLU A 94 8.91 9.97 -22.52
N LEU A 95 9.23 9.55 -21.30
CA LEU A 95 8.49 9.90 -20.08
C LEU A 95 8.78 11.32 -19.59
N ARG A 96 9.67 12.08 -20.26
CA ARG A 96 9.79 13.53 -20.03
C ARG A 96 8.55 14.28 -20.51
N ASN A 97 7.86 13.75 -21.54
CA ASN A 97 6.59 14.29 -22.01
C ASN A 97 5.48 14.02 -20.98
N ARG A 98 4.72 15.07 -20.62
CA ARG A 98 3.64 15.00 -19.63
C ARG A 98 2.54 14.02 -20.04
N ASP A 99 2.21 13.96 -21.33
CA ASP A 99 1.14 13.10 -21.85
C ASP A 99 1.57 11.63 -21.77
N LYS A 100 2.82 11.31 -22.15
CA LYS A 100 3.38 9.96 -22.02
C LYS A 100 3.54 9.50 -20.57
N ALA A 101 3.97 10.39 -19.69
CA ALA A 101 3.99 10.10 -18.26
C ALA A 101 2.58 9.87 -17.69
N HIS A 102 1.58 10.60 -18.21
CA HIS A 102 0.19 10.42 -17.81
C HIS A 102 -0.41 9.10 -18.33
N GLU A 103 -0.11 8.69 -19.56
CA GLU A 103 -0.48 7.38 -20.10
C GLU A 103 0.03 6.24 -19.19
N LEU A 104 1.32 6.25 -18.85
CA LEU A 104 1.91 5.25 -17.96
C LEU A 104 1.34 5.32 -16.54
N TYR A 105 1.02 6.52 -16.05
CA TYR A 105 0.33 6.67 -14.76
C TYR A 105 -1.05 6.00 -14.77
N VAL A 106 -1.84 6.16 -15.84
CA VAL A 106 -3.16 5.51 -15.97
C VAL A 106 -3.01 3.99 -15.98
N GLU A 107 -2.00 3.46 -16.66
CA GLU A 107 -1.67 2.03 -16.65
C GLU A 107 -1.35 1.53 -15.23
N VAL A 108 -0.43 2.21 -14.52
CA VAL A 108 -0.10 1.88 -13.12
C VAL A 108 -1.35 1.90 -12.23
N LYS A 109 -2.20 2.91 -12.41
CA LYS A 109 -3.46 3.04 -11.67
C LYS A 109 -4.40 1.86 -11.93
N SER A 110 -4.56 1.46 -13.19
CA SER A 110 -5.40 0.30 -13.54
C SER A 110 -4.86 -1.01 -12.95
N GLU A 111 -3.54 -1.19 -12.87
CA GLU A 111 -2.94 -2.36 -12.24
C GLU A 111 -3.18 -2.41 -10.73
N VAL A 112 -3.12 -1.25 -10.06
CA VAL A 112 -3.48 -1.15 -8.63
C VAL A 112 -4.96 -1.47 -8.42
N GLU A 113 -5.86 -0.96 -9.26
CA GLU A 113 -7.29 -1.26 -9.20
C GLU A 113 -7.57 -2.76 -9.42
N ARG A 114 -6.85 -3.39 -10.35
CA ARG A 114 -6.90 -4.85 -10.58
C ARG A 114 -6.46 -5.62 -9.35
N CYS A 115 -5.33 -5.25 -8.75
CA CYS A 115 -4.83 -5.87 -7.52
C CYS A 115 -5.84 -5.77 -6.38
N LEU A 116 -6.40 -4.58 -6.15
CA LEU A 116 -7.39 -4.36 -5.09
C LEU A 116 -8.69 -5.13 -5.33
N SER A 117 -9.15 -5.21 -6.57
CA SER A 117 -10.35 -5.98 -6.93
C SER A 117 -10.16 -7.47 -6.64
N TYR A 118 -9.02 -8.02 -7.05
CA TYR A 118 -8.65 -9.40 -6.73
C TYR A 118 -8.59 -9.66 -5.23
N LEU A 119 -7.91 -8.80 -4.47
CA LEU A 119 -7.78 -8.96 -3.02
C LEU A 119 -9.12 -8.86 -2.29
N LYS A 120 -10.02 -7.96 -2.72
CA LYS A 120 -11.39 -7.87 -2.18
C LYS A 120 -12.18 -9.16 -2.40
N GLU A 121 -12.06 -9.75 -3.59
CA GLU A 121 -12.69 -11.03 -3.91
C GLU A 121 -12.13 -12.16 -3.06
N LYS A 122 -10.80 -12.30 -2.98
CA LYS A 122 -10.15 -13.32 -2.14
C LYS A 122 -10.54 -13.20 -0.68
N ARG A 123 -10.56 -11.98 -0.16
CA ARG A 123 -11.00 -11.70 1.21
C ARG A 123 -12.45 -12.09 1.47
N ARG A 124 -13.35 -11.89 0.49
CA ARG A 124 -14.75 -12.28 0.62
C ARG A 124 -14.91 -13.79 0.76
N ASN A 125 -14.06 -14.55 0.07
CA ASN A 125 -14.12 -16.00 0.01
C ASN A 125 -13.16 -16.71 0.99
N ASP A 126 -12.41 -15.98 1.82
CA ASP A 126 -11.43 -16.57 2.74
C ASP A 126 -12.10 -17.14 4.00
N PRO A 127 -12.10 -18.47 4.21
CA PRO A 127 -12.64 -19.08 5.43
C PRO A 127 -11.83 -18.74 6.69
N TYR A 128 -10.58 -18.30 6.52
CA TYR A 128 -9.66 -17.94 7.60
C TYR A 128 -9.54 -16.43 7.82
N ARG A 129 -10.47 -15.63 7.29
CA ARG A 129 -10.50 -14.18 7.50
C ARG A 129 -10.57 -13.82 9.00
N SER A 130 -11.39 -14.55 9.76
CA SER A 130 -11.58 -14.33 11.20
C SER A 130 -10.42 -14.91 12.00
N ILE A 131 -10.01 -14.21 13.07
CA ILE A 131 -9.01 -14.72 14.00
C ILE A 131 -9.45 -16.02 14.68
N LEU A 132 -10.76 -16.19 14.93
CA LEU A 132 -11.29 -17.42 15.54
C LEU A 132 -11.11 -18.63 14.62
N SER A 133 -11.40 -18.50 13.33
CA SER A 133 -11.19 -19.57 12.35
C SER A 133 -9.72 -19.98 12.27
N ARG A 134 -8.81 -19.01 12.41
CA ARG A 134 -7.35 -19.23 12.42
C ARG A 134 -6.91 -19.98 13.68
N LEU A 135 -7.42 -19.59 14.85
CA LEU A 135 -7.14 -20.28 16.10
C LEU A 135 -7.64 -21.73 16.06
N VAL A 136 -8.86 -21.97 15.57
CA VAL A 136 -9.40 -23.34 15.41
C VAL A 136 -8.53 -24.17 14.45
N TYR A 137 -8.05 -23.58 13.36
CA TYR A 137 -7.14 -24.25 12.43
C TYR A 137 -5.82 -24.66 13.09
N GLN A 138 -5.19 -23.75 13.84
CA GLN A 138 -3.94 -24.04 14.54
C GLN A 138 -4.13 -25.07 15.66
N LEU A 139 -5.26 -25.06 16.37
CA LEU A 139 -5.56 -26.10 17.37
C LEU A 139 -5.71 -27.49 16.77
N THR A 140 -6.21 -27.58 15.53
CA THR A 140 -6.45 -28.86 14.84
C THR A 140 -5.25 -29.38 14.06
N HIS A 141 -4.37 -28.50 13.58
CA HIS A 141 -3.23 -28.86 12.73
C HIS A 141 -1.86 -28.72 13.45
N GLY A 142 -1.82 -28.00 14.57
CA GLY A 142 -0.62 -27.69 15.34
C GLY A 142 -0.26 -26.19 15.31
N PRO A 143 0.45 -25.67 16.34
CA PRO A 143 0.74 -24.25 16.49
C PRO A 143 1.62 -23.67 15.36
N GLU A 144 2.50 -24.49 14.80
CA GLU A 144 3.41 -24.12 13.69
C GLU A 144 2.78 -24.24 12.29
N SER A 145 1.48 -24.57 12.22
CA SER A 145 0.82 -24.78 10.93
C SER A 145 0.64 -23.46 10.19
N GLU A 146 1.17 -23.38 8.97
CA GLU A 146 0.89 -22.25 8.08
C GLU A 146 -0.58 -22.28 7.66
N ILE A 147 -1.28 -21.18 7.93
CA ILE A 147 -2.69 -21.06 7.61
C ILE A 147 -2.82 -20.88 6.09
N PRO A 148 -3.65 -21.67 5.39
CA PRO A 148 -3.80 -21.60 3.95
C PRO A 148 -4.03 -20.16 3.46
N THR A 149 -3.33 -19.81 2.39
CA THR A 149 -3.41 -18.52 1.71
C THR A 149 -3.73 -18.72 0.22
N PHE A 150 -4.23 -17.66 -0.42
CA PHE A 150 -4.54 -17.65 -1.84
C PHE A 150 -3.25 -17.72 -2.67
N LYS A 151 -3.32 -18.42 -3.80
CA LYS A 151 -2.21 -18.46 -4.76
C LYS A 151 -2.14 -17.13 -5.56
N PRO A 152 -0.93 -16.69 -5.95
CA PRO A 152 -0.73 -15.55 -6.84
C PRO A 152 -1.43 -15.76 -8.18
#